data_AF-A0AB38YMK9-F1
#
_entry.id   AF-A0AB38YMK9-F1
#
_cell.length_a   1.000
_cell.length_b   1.000
_cell.length_c   1.000
_cell.angle_alpha   90.00
_cell.angle_beta   90.00
_cell.angle_gamma   90.00
#
_symmetry.space_group_name_H-M   'P 1'
#
loop_
_entity.id
_entity.type
_entity.pdbx_description
1 polymer ?
#
loop_
_entity_poly.entity_id
_entity_poly.type
_entity_poly.pdbx_seq_one_letter_code
_entity_poly.pdbx_strand_id
1 'polypeptide(L)'
;MSTLYLDDDMMPYADIFLKAITNIEALGYSFKPDLLIHKYTGRSKKRLGTTYCYPNDDFCLIELSTDNHKDGITIDTIYHELAHATIECHFKGHGKEFKQIRKKIIDAYNIDIGGAVLKME
;
A
#
# COMPACT_ATOMS: atom_id res chain seq x y z
N MET A 1 -6.45 2.70 15.18
CA MET A 1 -6.53 3.58 14.01
C MET A 1 -5.25 4.40 13.96
N SER A 2 -4.49 4.23 12.88
CA SER A 2 -3.27 4.99 12.62
C SER A 2 -3.56 6.42 12.17
N THR A 3 -2.62 7.32 12.38
CA THR A 3 -2.64 8.67 11.80
C THR A 3 -2.15 8.60 10.36
N LEU A 4 -2.94 9.14 9.43
CA LEU A 4 -2.62 9.18 8.01
C LEU A 4 -2.08 10.56 7.63
N TYR A 5 -0.85 10.62 7.14
CA TYR A 5 -0.23 11.81 6.58
C TYR A 5 -0.12 11.65 5.07
N LEU A 6 -0.64 12.62 4.32
CA LEU A 6 -0.63 12.63 2.86
C LEU A 6 0.12 13.88 2.38
N ASP A 7 1.06 13.71 1.46
CA ASP A 7 1.56 14.83 0.66
C ASP A 7 0.48 15.37 -0.27
N ASP A 8 0.66 16.61 -0.77
CA ASP A 8 -0.29 17.29 -1.67
C ASP A 8 -0.65 16.46 -2.90
N ASP A 9 0.32 15.74 -3.49
CA ASP A 9 0.11 14.86 -4.64
C ASP A 9 -0.78 13.64 -4.30
N MET A 10 -0.86 13.26 -3.03
CA MET A 10 -1.61 12.10 -2.54
C MET A 10 -2.99 12.48 -2.00
N MET A 11 -3.24 13.76 -1.70
CA MET A 11 -4.53 14.27 -1.21
C MET A 11 -5.75 13.85 -2.06
N PRO A 12 -5.69 13.79 -3.42
CA PRO A 12 -6.82 13.32 -4.22
C PRO A 12 -7.23 11.87 -3.95
N TYR A 13 -6.37 11.06 -3.31
CA TYR A 13 -6.60 9.66 -3.00
C TYR A 13 -6.99 9.42 -1.53
N ALA A 14 -7.18 10.49 -0.73
CA ALA A 14 -7.39 10.40 0.72
C ALA A 14 -8.54 9.45 1.10
N ASP A 15 -9.70 9.58 0.45
CA ASP A 15 -10.87 8.73 0.73
C ASP A 15 -10.60 7.25 0.41
N ILE A 16 -9.78 6.99 -0.61
CA ILE A 16 -9.41 5.63 -1.00
C ILE A 16 -8.47 5.03 0.05
N PHE A 17 -7.49 5.79 0.54
CA PHE A 17 -6.61 5.36 1.64
C PHE A 17 -7.38 5.09 2.92
N LEU A 18 -8.24 6.02 3.35
CA LEU A 18 -9.04 5.86 4.57
C LEU A 18 -9.94 4.62 4.49
N LYS A 19 -10.59 4.41 3.34
CA LYS A 19 -11.40 3.20 3.10
C LYS A 19 -10.53 1.94 3.11
N ALA A 20 -9.38 1.96 2.46
CA ALA A 20 -8.48 0.81 2.39
C ALA A 20 -7.92 0.42 3.78
N ILE A 21 -7.51 1.40 4.57
CA ILE A 21 -7.06 1.21 5.96
C ILE A 21 -8.19 0.58 6.79
N THR A 22 -9.38 1.18 6.76
CA THR A 22 -10.55 0.65 7.48
C THR A 22 -10.86 -0.79 7.08
N ASN A 23 -10.81 -1.07 5.78
CA ASN A 23 -11.06 -2.40 5.23
C ASN A 23 -10.02 -3.43 5.69
N ILE A 24 -8.75 -3.06 5.73
CA ILE A 24 -7.67 -3.95 6.17
C ILE A 24 -7.73 -4.15 7.70
N GLU A 25 -8.03 -3.11 8.47
CA GLU A 25 -8.27 -3.22 9.92
C GLU A 25 -9.45 -4.14 10.23
N ALA A 26 -10.54 -4.06 9.46
CA ALA A 26 -11.71 -4.95 9.59
C ALA A 26 -11.38 -6.43 9.31
N LEU A 27 -10.29 -6.73 8.60
CA LEU A 27 -9.79 -8.10 8.38
C LEU A 27 -8.90 -8.63 9.52
N GLY A 28 -8.72 -7.84 10.58
CA GLY A 28 -7.95 -8.16 11.78
C GLY A 28 -6.46 -7.81 11.70
N TYR A 29 -6.08 -6.90 10.79
CA TYR A 29 -4.71 -6.41 10.67
C TYR A 29 -4.56 -5.05 11.35
N SER A 30 -3.35 -4.72 11.77
CA SER A 30 -3.03 -3.42 12.37
C SER A 30 -1.89 -2.77 11.62
N PHE A 31 -1.92 -1.45 11.58
CA PHE A 31 -0.85 -0.62 11.05
C PHE A 31 -0.01 -0.05 12.20
N LYS A 32 1.19 0.44 11.87
CA LYS A 32 1.97 1.27 12.80
C LYS A 32 1.24 2.59 13.10
N PRO A 33 1.56 3.26 14.22
CA PRO A 33 0.91 4.52 14.62
C PRO A 33 0.79 5.54 13.50
N ASP A 34 1.84 5.74 12.71
CA ASP A 34 1.85 6.71 11.64
C ASP A 34 2.03 6.06 10.25
N LEU A 35 1.20 6.47 9.29
CA LEU A 35 1.34 6.13 7.87
C LEU A 35 1.66 7.40 7.08
N LEU A 36 2.85 7.45 6.51
CA LEU A 36 3.33 8.56 5.69
C LEU A 36 3.16 8.17 4.23
N ILE A 37 2.29 8.85 3.48
CA ILE A 37 2.05 8.57 2.07
C ILE A 37 2.59 9.71 1.21
N HIS A 38 3.60 9.38 0.40
CA HIS A 38 4.35 10.33 -0.40
C HIS A 38 4.28 9.99 -1.89
N LYS A 39 4.50 11.00 -2.74
CA LYS A 39 4.80 10.75 -4.15
C LYS A 39 6.18 10.12 -4.28
N TYR A 40 6.26 9.00 -4.99
CA TYR A 40 7.53 8.40 -5.37
C TYR A 40 8.26 9.28 -6.39
N THR A 41 9.45 9.76 -6.02
CA THR A 41 10.32 10.63 -6.85
C THR A 41 11.58 9.92 -7.38
N GLY A 42 11.69 8.61 -7.15
CA GLY A 42 12.86 7.82 -7.56
C GLY A 42 12.94 7.59 -9.08
N ARG A 43 14.12 7.16 -9.54
CA ARG A 43 14.44 7.05 -10.99
C ARG A 43 13.78 5.87 -11.72
N SER A 44 13.22 4.90 -10.98
CA SER A 44 12.61 3.71 -11.60
C SER A 44 11.30 4.06 -12.30
N LYS A 45 11.23 3.78 -13.61
CA LYS A 45 10.02 3.92 -14.43
C LYS A 45 9.04 2.74 -14.36
N LYS A 46 9.37 1.72 -13.57
CA LYS A 46 8.58 0.48 -13.44
C LYS A 46 7.91 0.33 -12.09
N ARG A 47 8.25 1.18 -11.12
CA ARG A 47 7.78 1.06 -9.74
C ARG A 47 6.47 1.83 -9.59
N LEU A 48 5.39 1.11 -9.29
CA LEU A 48 4.08 1.71 -9.05
C LEU A 48 3.93 2.15 -7.59
N GLY A 49 4.43 1.34 -6.66
CA GLY A 49 4.45 1.64 -5.23
C GLY A 49 5.68 1.04 -4.55
N THR A 50 5.94 1.48 -3.33
CA THR A 50 6.88 0.85 -2.41
C THR A 50 6.55 1.22 -0.97
N THR A 51 6.71 0.25 -0.09
CA THR A 51 6.51 0.42 1.35
C THR A 51 7.82 0.20 2.09
N TYR A 52 8.15 1.15 2.96
CA TYR A 52 9.26 1.08 3.91
C TYR A 52 8.66 1.11 5.30
N CYS A 53 8.74 -0.01 6.00
CA CYS A 53 8.30 -0.10 7.38
C CYS A 53 9.39 -0.82 8.14
N TYR A 54 10.02 -0.16 9.11
CA TYR A 54 11.15 -0.69 9.88
C TYR A 54 10.68 -1.13 11.27
N PRO A 55 11.32 -2.12 11.93
CA PRO A 55 10.77 -2.70 13.16
C PRO A 55 10.72 -1.67 14.28
N ASN A 56 11.75 -0.82 14.35
CA ASN A 56 12.00 0.13 15.43
C ASN A 56 11.37 1.51 15.21
N ASP A 57 10.76 1.75 14.05
CA ASP A 57 10.11 3.02 13.75
C ASP A 57 8.64 2.95 14.16
N ASP A 58 8.06 4.07 14.60
CA ASP A 58 6.62 4.16 14.88
C ASP A 58 5.79 4.50 13.64
N PHE A 59 6.43 4.50 12.46
CA PHE A 59 5.80 4.82 11.19
C PHE A 59 6.11 3.80 10.09
N CYS A 60 5.25 3.74 9.08
CA CYS A 60 5.60 3.20 7.77
C CYS A 60 5.52 4.32 6.72
N LEU A 61 6.50 4.39 5.83
CA LEU A 61 6.50 5.24 4.64
C LEU A 61 6.01 4.44 3.43
N ILE A 62 5.03 4.96 2.72
CA ILE A 62 4.53 4.41 1.45
C ILE A 62 4.74 5.47 0.37
N GLU A 63 5.47 5.11 -0.68
CA GLU A 63 5.67 5.99 -1.83
C GLU A 63 4.95 5.42 -3.05
N LEU A 64 4.09 6.21 -3.70
CA LEU A 64 3.37 5.82 -4.91
C LEU A 64 3.76 6.70 -6.09
N SER A 65 4.03 6.09 -7.24
CA SER A 65 4.42 6.82 -8.44
C SER A 65 3.20 7.26 -9.21
N THR A 66 2.84 8.55 -9.14
CA THR A 66 1.80 9.10 -10.03
C THR A 66 2.16 8.95 -11.50
N ASP A 67 3.45 9.03 -11.83
CA ASP A 67 3.94 9.13 -13.20
C ASP A 67 4.05 7.77 -13.90
N ASN A 68 4.23 6.68 -13.13
CA ASN A 68 4.33 5.32 -13.67
C ASN A 68 2.96 4.64 -13.80
N HIS A 69 1.90 5.24 -13.24
CA HIS A 69 0.53 4.79 -13.49
C HIS A 69 -0.02 5.48 -14.74
N LYS A 70 -0.66 4.71 -15.63
CA LYS A 70 -1.21 5.24 -16.89
C LYS A 70 -2.37 6.20 -16.66
N ASP A 71 -3.27 5.85 -15.74
CA ASP A 71 -4.56 6.51 -15.52
C ASP A 71 -4.74 6.95 -14.06
N GLY A 72 -3.64 7.27 -13.37
CA GLY A 72 -3.61 7.56 -11.94
C GLY A 72 -3.42 6.31 -11.07
N ILE A 73 -3.15 6.54 -9.78
CA ILE A 73 -2.85 5.45 -8.83
C ILE A 73 -4.07 4.53 -8.71
N THR A 74 -3.85 3.24 -8.90
CA THR A 74 -4.93 2.26 -8.86
C THR A 74 -5.23 1.79 -7.43
N ILE A 75 -6.48 1.41 -7.19
CA ILE A 75 -6.92 0.92 -5.87
C ILE A 75 -6.15 -0.34 -5.45
N ASP A 76 -5.83 -1.24 -6.38
CA ASP A 76 -5.04 -2.44 -6.10
C ASP A 76 -3.63 -2.10 -5.64
N THR A 77 -3.00 -1.06 -6.20
CA THR A 77 -1.69 -0.58 -5.77
C THR A 77 -1.74 -0.02 -4.34
N ILE A 78 -2.79 0.75 -4.01
CA ILE A 78 -2.96 1.28 -2.65
C ILE A 78 -3.12 0.14 -1.64
N TYR A 79 -4.01 -0.83 -1.91
CA TYR A 79 -4.18 -1.97 -1.01
C TYR A 79 -2.93 -2.85 -0.94
N HIS A 80 -2.16 -2.97 -2.03
CA HIS A 80 -0.92 -3.72 -2.07
C HIS A 80 0.11 -3.16 -1.10
N GLU A 81 0.38 -1.86 -1.17
CA GLU A 81 1.35 -1.21 -0.31
C GLU A 81 0.87 -1.16 1.15
N LEU A 82 -0.43 -0.91 1.38
CA LEU A 82 -0.99 -1.00 2.72
C LEU A 82 -0.92 -2.42 3.30
N ALA A 83 -1.09 -3.47 2.48
CA ALA A 83 -0.91 -4.84 2.93
C ALA A 83 0.52 -5.07 3.42
N HIS A 84 1.53 -4.54 2.71
CA HIS A 84 2.92 -4.55 3.16
C HIS A 84 3.13 -3.80 4.48
N ALA A 85 2.40 -2.71 4.71
CA ALA A 85 2.48 -1.94 5.95
C ALA A 85 1.90 -2.64 7.20
N THR A 86 1.23 -3.79 7.07
CA THR A 86 0.62 -4.51 8.20
C THR A 86 1.34 -5.79 8.65
N ILE A 87 2.11 -6.43 7.77
CA ILE A 87 2.62 -7.81 7.97
C ILE A 87 4.06 -7.86 8.51
N GLU A 88 4.54 -6.79 9.17
CA GLU A 88 5.90 -6.65 9.72
C GLU A 88 7.08 -6.94 8.74
N CYS A 89 7.62 -5.84 8.20
CA CYS A 89 9.04 -5.48 8.04
C CYS A 89 10.08 -6.41 7.36
N HIS A 90 10.05 -7.73 7.46
CA HIS A 90 11.20 -8.55 7.05
C HIS A 90 11.16 -9.08 5.62
N PHE A 91 9.99 -9.13 5.00
CA PHE A 91 9.85 -9.71 3.67
C PHE A 91 9.56 -8.63 2.63
N LYS A 92 10.60 -8.22 1.89
CA LYS A 92 10.50 -7.46 0.63
C LYS A 92 9.79 -8.25 -0.50
N GLY A 93 8.90 -9.19 -0.17
CA GLY A 93 8.30 -10.10 -1.11
C GLY A 93 6.98 -10.70 -0.64
N HIS A 94 6.30 -11.36 -1.56
CA HIS A 94 4.96 -11.91 -1.35
C HIS A 94 5.00 -13.28 -0.64
N GLY A 95 5.49 -13.28 0.60
CA GLY A 95 5.58 -14.46 1.47
C GLY A 95 4.20 -15.02 1.86
N LYS A 96 4.20 -16.00 2.77
CA LYS A 96 2.96 -16.67 3.23
C LYS A 96 1.96 -15.68 3.81
N GLU A 97 2.41 -14.74 4.62
CA GLU A 97 1.57 -13.71 5.26
C GLU A 97 0.95 -12.77 4.24
N PHE A 98 1.73 -12.29 3.26
CA PHE A 98 1.21 -11.47 2.15
C PHE A 98 0.13 -12.22 1.36
N LYS A 99 0.34 -13.51 1.07
CA LYS A 99 -0.66 -14.33 0.36
C LYS A 99 -1.95 -14.48 1.18
N GLN A 100 -1.85 -14.55 2.51
CA GLN A 100 -3.01 -14.65 3.39
C GLN A 100 -3.82 -13.35 3.41
N ILE A 101 -3.17 -12.19 3.60
CA ILE A 101 -3.88 -10.90 3.55
C ILE A 101 -4.45 -10.64 2.15
N ARG A 102 -3.70 -10.92 1.07
CA ARG A 102 -4.20 -10.84 -0.30
C ARG A 102 -5.47 -11.67 -0.48
N LYS A 103 -5.47 -12.92 -0.03
CA LYS A 103 -6.66 -13.78 -0.12
C LYS A 103 -7.85 -13.18 0.63
N LYS A 104 -7.64 -12.70 1.86
CA LYS A 104 -8.71 -12.06 2.65
C LYS A 104 -9.26 -10.80 1.96
N ILE A 105 -8.40 -9.98 1.36
CA ILE A 105 -8.81 -8.77 0.61
C ILE A 105 -9.62 -9.16 -0.64
N ILE A 106 -9.18 -10.17 -1.40
CA ILE A 106 -9.92 -10.69 -2.57
C ILE A 106 -11.29 -11.21 -2.13
N ASP A 107 -11.33 -12.07 -1.11
CA ASP A 107 -12.55 -12.73 -0.66
C ASP A 107 -13.58 -11.71 -0.11
N ALA A 108 -13.12 -10.64 0.58
CA ALA A 108 -14.00 -9.65 1.21
C ALA A 108 -14.40 -8.49 0.29
N TYR A 109 -13.48 -8.04 -0.58
CA TYR A 109 -13.64 -6.77 -1.32
C TYR A 109 -13.53 -6.92 -2.83
N ASN A 110 -13.23 -8.13 -3.34
CA ASN A 110 -13.02 -8.39 -4.77
C ASN A 110 -11.91 -7.52 -5.39
N ILE A 111 -10.83 -7.27 -4.62
CA ILE A 111 -9.66 -6.50 -5.05
C ILE A 111 -8.45 -7.43 -5.08
N ASP A 112 -7.85 -7.66 -6.25
CA ASP A 112 -6.63 -8.45 -6.37
C ASP A 112 -5.38 -7.58 -6.31
N ILE A 113 -4.65 -7.69 -5.18
CA ILE A 113 -3.40 -6.96 -4.93
C ILE A 113 -2.13 -7.70 -5.37
N GLY A 114 -2.24 -8.73 -6.21
CA GLY A 114 -1.09 -9.53 -6.63
C GLY A 114 -0.15 -8.87 -7.64
N GLY A 115 -0.51 -7.69 -8.16
CA GLY A 115 -0.07 -7.23 -9.48
C GLY A 115 0.45 -5.80 -9.56
N ALA A 116 1.12 -5.25 -8.55
CA ALA A 116 1.83 -3.96 -8.66
C ALA A 116 3.11 -4.04 -9.54
N VAL A 117 3.05 -4.83 -10.62
CA VAL A 117 4.06 -4.88 -11.68
C VAL A 117 3.34 -4.49 -12.96
N LEU A 118 3.79 -3.40 -13.58
CA LEU A 118 3.41 -3.05 -14.96
C LEU A 118 3.46 -4.31 -15.81
N LYS A 119 2.29 -4.82 -16.23
CA LYS A 119 2.21 -5.80 -17.31
C LYS A 119 2.73 -5.06 -18.55
N MET A 120 3.97 -5.32 -18.93
CA MET A 120 4.45 -4.92 -20.24
C MET A 120 3.63 -5.71 -21.25
N GLU A 121 2.78 -5.03 -22.01
CA GLU A 121 2.27 -5.54 -23.29
C GLU A 121 3.44 -5.73 -24.26
#